data_AF-A0A917CNU1-F1
#
_entry.id   AF-A0A917CNU1-F1
#
_cell.length_a   1.000
_cell.length_b   1.000
_cell.length_c   1.000
_cell.angle_alpha   90.00
_cell.angle_beta   90.00
_cell.angle_gamma   90.00
#
_symmetry.space_group_name_H-M   'P 1'
#
loop_
_entity.id
_entity.type
_entity.pdbx_description
1 polymer ?
#
loop_
_entity_poly.entity_id
_entity_poly.type
_entity_poly.pdbx_seq_one_letter_code
_entity_poly.pdbx_strand_id
1 'polypeptide(L)'
;MFFKRMNPVARAEKYIEKGKYKKAMKLLGKTFVKYPNSLDLARLRFEYGKYIPFDELHHEAAVDYFNLQMRFDVSGEKIHGDFVKYMTTTQGRINLDDETLSKLGVVFATHGFENNAIYIINGLMRKETRIESFVDALVAMINYLDEKGAYKKTQSYKNYLKWHYPEHEMTRYILAKHH
;
A
#
# COMPACT_ATOMS: atom_id res chain seq x y z
N MET A 1 5.45 -43.73 -16.70
CA MET A 1 5.31 -43.12 -15.35
C MET A 1 5.77 -41.67 -15.40
N PHE A 2 4.86 -40.72 -15.57
CA PHE A 2 5.16 -39.29 -15.45
C PHE A 2 4.67 -38.82 -14.09
N PHE A 3 5.60 -38.57 -13.15
CA PHE A 3 5.28 -37.80 -11.96
C PHE A 3 4.74 -36.44 -12.42
N LYS A 4 3.41 -36.24 -12.35
CA LYS A 4 2.76 -34.93 -12.54
C LYS A 4 3.50 -33.93 -11.66
N ARG A 5 4.28 -33.04 -12.27
CA ARG A 5 4.91 -31.91 -11.57
C ARG A 5 3.79 -31.17 -10.88
N MET A 6 3.68 -31.36 -9.57
CA MET A 6 2.64 -30.74 -8.75
C MET A 6 2.74 -29.22 -8.93
N ASN A 7 1.60 -28.58 -9.22
CA ASN A 7 1.49 -27.12 -9.41
C ASN A 7 2.30 -26.41 -8.30
N PRO A 8 3.16 -25.41 -8.63
CA PRO A 8 3.93 -24.66 -7.63
C PRO A 8 3.10 -24.17 -6.44
N VAL A 9 1.83 -23.79 -6.68
CA VAL A 9 0.87 -23.41 -5.63
C VAL A 9 0.58 -24.57 -4.67
N ALA A 10 0.18 -25.72 -5.19
CA ALA A 10 -0.06 -26.93 -4.37
C ALA A 10 1.20 -27.39 -3.60
N ARG A 11 2.39 -27.14 -4.15
CA ARG A 11 3.66 -27.40 -3.44
C ARG A 11 3.89 -26.41 -2.30
N ALA A 12 3.55 -25.15 -2.51
CA ALA A 12 3.64 -24.13 -1.47
C ALA A 12 2.66 -24.44 -0.32
N GLU A 13 1.42 -24.83 -0.63
CA GLU A 13 0.43 -25.30 0.35
C GLU A 13 0.98 -26.42 1.23
N LYS A 14 1.56 -27.47 0.63
CA LYS A 14 2.21 -28.55 1.40
C LYS A 14 3.38 -28.08 2.26
N TYR A 15 4.06 -26.99 1.90
CA TYR A 15 5.07 -26.39 2.76
C TYR A 15 4.44 -25.61 3.92
N ILE A 16 3.34 -24.89 3.69
CA ILE A 16 2.57 -24.23 4.75
C ILE A 16 2.06 -25.24 5.78
N GLU A 17 1.42 -26.32 5.34
CA GLU A 17 0.91 -27.40 6.20
C GLU A 17 2.01 -28.01 7.09
N LYS A 18 3.25 -28.02 6.61
CA LYS A 18 4.41 -28.55 7.33
C LYS A 18 5.16 -27.51 8.17
N GLY A 19 4.61 -26.31 8.32
CA GLY A 19 5.25 -25.20 9.04
C GLY A 19 6.48 -24.61 8.33
N LYS A 20 6.72 -24.96 7.06
CA LYS A 20 7.89 -24.53 6.27
C LYS A 20 7.61 -23.22 5.53
N TYR A 21 7.17 -22.19 6.25
CA TYR A 21 6.63 -20.95 5.69
C TYR A 21 7.60 -20.22 4.75
N LYS A 22 8.86 -20.01 5.16
CA LYS A 22 9.86 -19.36 4.30
C LYS A 22 10.10 -20.14 2.99
N LYS A 23 10.01 -21.47 3.01
CA LYS A 23 10.15 -22.29 1.78
C LYS A 23 8.94 -22.13 0.87
N ALA A 24 7.73 -22.08 1.44
CA ALA A 24 6.52 -21.78 0.68
C ALA A 24 6.60 -20.40 0.02
N MET A 25 6.96 -19.37 0.79
CA MET A 25 7.04 -17.99 0.32
C MET A 25 8.10 -17.82 -0.78
N LYS A 26 9.29 -18.43 -0.64
CA LYS A 26 10.31 -18.42 -1.70
C LYS A 26 9.82 -19.12 -2.98
N LEU A 27 9.06 -20.20 -2.87
CA LEU A 27 8.51 -20.89 -4.03
C LEU A 27 7.44 -20.04 -4.74
N LEU A 28 6.55 -19.42 -3.97
CA LEU A 28 5.52 -18.53 -4.52
C LEU A 28 6.14 -17.29 -5.14
N GLY A 29 7.15 -16.67 -4.52
CA GLY A 29 7.90 -15.54 -5.09
C GLY A 29 8.51 -15.90 -6.45
N LYS A 30 9.20 -17.03 -6.55
CA LYS A 30 9.72 -17.53 -7.84
C LYS A 30 8.64 -17.79 -8.89
N THR A 31 7.45 -18.19 -8.45
CA THR A 31 6.31 -18.41 -9.34
C THR A 31 5.75 -17.06 -9.81
N PHE A 32 5.69 -16.08 -8.92
CA PHE A 32 5.19 -14.74 -9.21
C PHE A 32 6.06 -13.99 -10.19
N VAL A 33 7.39 -14.13 -10.12
CA VAL A 33 8.30 -13.57 -11.14
C VAL A 33 7.93 -14.01 -12.57
N LYS A 34 7.34 -15.20 -12.74
CA LYS A 34 6.89 -15.70 -14.05
C LYS A 34 5.50 -15.18 -14.45
N TYR A 35 4.70 -14.77 -13.48
CA TYR A 35 3.33 -14.30 -13.66
C TYR A 35 3.07 -13.03 -12.82
N PRO A 36 3.81 -11.93 -13.08
CA PRO A 36 3.86 -10.77 -12.19
C PRO A 36 2.54 -9.97 -12.13
N ASN A 37 1.63 -10.19 -13.08
CA ASN A 37 0.32 -9.53 -13.12
C ASN A 37 -0.80 -10.43 -12.55
N SER A 38 -0.48 -11.57 -11.93
CA SER A 38 -1.49 -12.44 -11.33
C SER A 38 -1.89 -11.93 -9.96
N LEU A 39 -3.04 -11.25 -9.89
CA LEU A 39 -3.62 -10.78 -8.61
C LEU A 39 -3.86 -11.93 -7.63
N ASP A 40 -4.31 -13.09 -8.12
CA ASP A 40 -4.51 -14.28 -7.29
C ASP A 40 -3.21 -14.78 -6.65
N LEU A 41 -2.12 -14.80 -7.40
CA LEU A 41 -0.84 -15.24 -6.88
C LEU A 41 -0.24 -14.23 -5.90
N ALA A 42 -0.42 -12.92 -6.16
CA ALA A 42 -0.05 -11.88 -5.21
C ALA A 42 -0.86 -11.99 -3.91
N ARG A 43 -2.18 -12.16 -4.01
CA ARG A 43 -3.07 -12.40 -2.87
C ARG A 43 -2.65 -13.61 -2.06
N LEU A 44 -2.32 -14.72 -2.72
CA LEU A 44 -1.87 -15.94 -2.05
C LEU A 44 -0.55 -15.71 -1.29
N ARG A 45 0.42 -15.03 -1.90
CA ARG A 45 1.68 -14.65 -1.25
C ARG A 45 1.42 -13.77 -0.03
N PHE A 46 0.57 -12.76 -0.15
CA PHE A 46 0.18 -11.90 0.95
C PHE A 46 -0.45 -12.70 2.10
N GLU A 47 -1.43 -13.55 1.81
CA GLU A 47 -2.13 -14.38 2.81
C GLU A 47 -1.21 -15.38 3.52
N TYR A 48 -0.21 -15.93 2.83
CA TYR A 48 0.76 -16.84 3.46
C TYR A 48 1.92 -16.10 4.13
N GLY A 49 2.19 -14.86 3.74
CA GLY A 49 3.18 -14.01 4.39
C GLY A 49 2.87 -13.77 5.86
N LYS A 50 1.59 -13.83 6.29
CA LYS A 50 1.19 -13.67 7.69
C LYS A 50 1.85 -14.65 8.67
N TYR A 51 2.32 -15.81 8.19
CA TYR A 51 3.04 -16.78 9.02
C TYR A 51 4.51 -16.39 9.27
N ILE A 52 5.02 -15.39 8.56
CA ILE A 52 6.36 -14.81 8.72
C ILE A 52 6.25 -13.28 8.75
N PRO A 53 5.50 -12.70 9.71
CA PRO A 53 5.01 -11.33 9.63
C PRO A 53 6.10 -10.25 9.55
N PHE A 54 7.29 -10.52 10.10
CA PHE A 54 8.43 -9.61 10.14
C PHE A 54 9.54 -9.95 9.14
N ASP A 55 9.30 -10.91 8.24
CA ASP A 55 10.25 -11.30 7.21
C ASP A 55 10.04 -10.44 5.95
N GLU A 56 11.14 -10.07 5.28
CA GLU A 56 11.12 -9.27 4.06
C GLU A 56 10.20 -9.87 2.98
N LEU A 57 10.11 -11.20 2.90
CA LEU A 57 9.25 -11.88 1.93
C LEU A 57 7.75 -11.56 2.11
N HIS A 58 7.29 -11.27 3.34
CA HIS A 58 5.91 -10.85 3.59
C HIS A 58 5.69 -9.41 3.12
N HIS A 59 6.64 -8.53 3.41
CA HIS A 59 6.60 -7.12 3.03
C HIS A 59 6.65 -6.93 1.51
N GLU A 60 7.55 -7.63 0.82
CA GLU A 60 7.59 -7.68 -0.65
C GLU A 60 6.27 -8.17 -1.24
N ALA A 61 5.68 -9.24 -0.67
CA ALA A 61 4.39 -9.75 -1.11
C ALA A 61 3.25 -8.75 -0.90
N ALA A 62 3.29 -7.97 0.19
CA ALA A 62 2.31 -6.93 0.46
C ALA A 62 2.43 -5.77 -0.54
N VAL A 63 3.66 -5.32 -0.85
CA VAL A 63 3.93 -4.32 -1.89
C VAL A 63 3.36 -4.76 -3.24
N ASP A 64 3.69 -5.97 -3.68
CA ASP A 64 3.19 -6.52 -4.95
C ASP A 64 1.66 -6.57 -4.98
N TYR A 65 1.05 -7.02 -3.88
CA TYR A 65 -0.39 -7.20 -3.79
C TYR A 65 -1.15 -5.87 -3.80
N PHE A 66 -0.76 -4.89 -2.97
CA PHE A 66 -1.43 -3.59 -2.94
C PHE A 66 -1.31 -2.86 -4.28
N ASN A 67 -0.13 -2.88 -4.90
CA ASN A 67 0.05 -2.26 -6.22
C ASN A 67 -0.82 -2.92 -7.30
N LEU A 68 -0.96 -4.24 -7.29
CA LEU A 68 -1.88 -4.91 -8.22
C LEU A 68 -3.35 -4.63 -7.91
N GLN A 69 -3.75 -4.58 -6.63
CA GLN A 69 -5.13 -4.23 -6.27
C GLN A 69 -5.53 -2.85 -6.83
N MET A 70 -4.65 -1.85 -6.66
CA MET A 70 -4.88 -0.49 -7.16
C MET A 70 -4.88 -0.44 -8.70
N ARG A 71 -4.16 -1.34 -9.38
CA ARG A 71 -4.15 -1.43 -10.84
C ARG A 71 -5.38 -2.13 -11.43
N PHE A 72 -5.98 -3.07 -10.69
CA PHE A 72 -7.17 -3.83 -11.12
C PHE A 72 -8.48 -3.21 -10.61
N ASP A 73 -8.45 -1.93 -10.23
CA ASP A 73 -9.62 -1.18 -9.74
C ASP A 73 -10.39 -1.89 -8.61
N VAL A 74 -9.67 -2.58 -7.72
CA VAL A 74 -10.26 -3.18 -6.51
C VAL A 74 -10.79 -2.05 -5.61
N SER A 75 -11.97 -2.23 -5.01
CA SER A 75 -12.61 -1.18 -4.21
C SER A 75 -11.72 -0.71 -3.04
N GLY A 76 -11.82 0.58 -2.72
CA GLY A 76 -11.06 1.16 -1.60
C GLY A 76 -11.34 0.47 -0.27
N GLU A 77 -12.56 -0.02 -0.02
CA GLU A 77 -12.87 -0.75 1.23
C GLU A 77 -12.14 -2.08 1.30
N LYS A 78 -12.02 -2.79 0.17
CA LYS A 78 -11.29 -4.04 0.11
C LYS A 78 -9.78 -3.82 0.33
N ILE A 79 -9.22 -2.80 -0.31
CA ILE A 79 -7.82 -2.41 -0.13
C ILE A 79 -7.56 -2.03 1.33
N HIS A 80 -8.43 -1.20 1.92
CA HIS A 80 -8.34 -0.80 3.32
C HIS A 80 -8.44 -1.99 4.27
N GLY A 81 -9.39 -2.91 4.04
CA GLY A 81 -9.52 -4.12 4.84
C GLY A 81 -8.27 -5.01 4.80
N ASP A 82 -7.64 -5.16 3.64
CA ASP A 82 -6.38 -5.92 3.53
C ASP A 82 -5.19 -5.18 4.15
N PHE A 83 -5.15 -3.85 4.06
CA PHE A 83 -4.16 -3.04 4.76
C PHE A 83 -4.29 -3.14 6.29
N VAL A 84 -5.50 -3.12 6.84
CA VAL A 84 -5.74 -3.33 8.27
C VAL A 84 -5.25 -4.71 8.70
N LYS A 85 -5.53 -5.77 7.93
CA LYS A 85 -5.00 -7.11 8.22
C LYS A 85 -3.48 -7.14 8.24
N TYR A 86 -2.84 -6.48 7.27
CA TYR A 86 -1.39 -6.35 7.22
C TYR A 86 -0.87 -5.66 8.49
N MET A 87 -1.44 -4.52 8.85
CA MET A 87 -1.08 -3.76 10.05
C MET A 87 -1.24 -4.58 11.33
N THR A 88 -2.35 -5.32 11.48
CA THR A 88 -2.55 -6.20 12.64
C THR A 88 -1.49 -7.31 12.69
N THR A 89 -1.21 -7.92 11.54
CA THR A 89 -0.23 -9.01 11.39
C THR A 89 1.19 -8.56 11.74
N THR A 90 1.56 -7.35 11.34
CA THR A 90 2.89 -6.78 11.59
C THR A 90 2.96 -5.95 12.88
N GLN A 91 1.92 -5.97 13.71
CA GLN A 91 1.82 -5.20 14.95
C GLN A 91 2.08 -3.69 14.74
N GLY A 92 1.58 -3.16 13.62
CA GLY A 92 1.73 -1.76 13.21
C GLY A 92 3.08 -1.41 12.60
N ARG A 93 4.00 -2.37 12.45
CA ARG A 93 5.27 -2.14 11.76
C ARG A 93 5.04 -2.14 10.25
N ILE A 94 4.97 -0.94 9.67
CA ILE A 94 4.90 -0.76 8.22
C ILE A 94 6.30 -0.87 7.64
N ASN A 95 6.51 -1.87 6.79
CA ASN A 95 7.67 -1.95 5.92
C ASN A 95 7.21 -2.05 4.45
N LEU A 96 6.47 -1.05 4.00
CA LEU A 96 6.12 -0.84 2.59
C LEU A 96 6.94 0.33 2.05
N ASP A 97 7.29 0.30 0.76
CA ASP A 97 8.00 1.40 0.13
C ASP A 97 7.12 2.67 0.05
N ASP A 98 7.78 3.82 -0.06
CA ASP A 98 7.12 5.12 -0.01
C ASP A 98 6.13 5.32 -1.18
N GLU A 99 6.39 4.73 -2.35
CA GLU A 99 5.52 4.81 -3.53
C GLU A 99 4.21 4.05 -3.31
N THR A 100 4.30 2.83 -2.77
CA THR A 100 3.13 2.04 -2.37
C THR A 100 2.34 2.75 -1.27
N LEU A 101 3.02 3.30 -0.27
CA LEU A 101 2.37 4.06 0.81
C LEU A 101 1.67 5.29 0.29
N SER A 102 2.29 6.04 -0.62
CA SER A 102 1.69 7.22 -1.22
C SER A 102 0.36 6.90 -1.91
N LYS A 103 0.35 5.86 -2.75
CA LYS A 103 -0.87 5.41 -3.46
C LYS A 103 -1.96 4.93 -2.49
N LEU A 104 -1.58 4.18 -1.43
CA LEU A 104 -2.52 3.83 -0.37
C LEU A 104 -3.07 5.07 0.36
N GLY A 105 -2.24 6.09 0.56
CA GLY A 105 -2.66 7.39 1.10
C GLY A 105 -3.76 8.05 0.26
N VAL A 106 -3.62 8.04 -1.08
CA VAL A 106 -4.65 8.52 -2.02
C VAL A 106 -5.94 7.71 -1.86
N VAL A 107 -5.87 6.38 -1.90
CA VAL A 107 -7.05 5.50 -1.76
C VAL A 107 -7.76 5.77 -0.44
N PHE A 108 -7.02 5.90 0.65
CA PHE A 108 -7.61 6.10 1.98
C PHE A 108 -8.21 7.50 2.17
N ALA A 109 -7.58 8.54 1.64
CA ALA A 109 -8.14 9.88 1.69
C ALA A 109 -9.44 9.97 0.86
N THR A 110 -9.42 9.46 -0.38
CA THR A 110 -10.56 9.50 -1.31
C THR A 110 -11.78 8.70 -0.81
N HIS A 111 -11.56 7.62 -0.05
CA HIS A 111 -12.65 6.79 0.49
C HIS A 111 -12.98 7.12 1.96
N GLY A 112 -12.43 8.20 2.52
CA GLY A 112 -12.76 8.66 3.87
C GLY A 112 -12.17 7.82 5.01
N PHE A 113 -11.18 6.97 4.75
CA PHE A 113 -10.40 6.25 5.76
C PHE A 113 -9.35 7.17 6.43
N GLU A 114 -9.85 8.26 7.03
CA GLU A 114 -9.07 9.42 7.51
C GLU A 114 -7.88 9.05 8.39
N ASN A 115 -8.09 8.18 9.38
CA ASN A 115 -7.03 7.86 10.34
C ASN A 115 -5.83 7.16 9.67
N ASN A 116 -6.10 6.24 8.73
CA ASN A 116 -5.04 5.56 8.00
C ASN A 116 -4.38 6.47 6.97
N ALA A 117 -5.15 7.32 6.29
CA ALA A 117 -4.61 8.34 5.38
C ALA A 117 -3.66 9.30 6.12
N ILE A 118 -4.09 9.88 7.25
CA ILE A 118 -3.28 10.77 8.08
C ILE A 118 -2.02 10.05 8.59
N TYR A 119 -2.17 8.81 9.06
CA TYR A 119 -1.04 8.04 9.58
C TYR A 119 0.06 7.86 8.52
N ILE A 120 -0.33 7.46 7.32
CA ILE A 120 0.58 7.26 6.19
C ILE A 120 1.20 8.60 5.75
N ILE A 121 0.36 9.60 5.44
CA ILE A 121 0.81 10.88 4.88
C ILE A 121 1.74 11.60 5.87
N ASN A 122 1.39 11.64 7.16
CA ASN A 122 2.26 12.26 8.16
C ASN A 122 3.57 11.46 8.33
N GLY A 123 3.53 10.14 8.14
CA GLY A 123 4.74 9.30 8.10
C GLY A 123 5.67 9.71 6.96
N LEU A 124 5.14 9.87 5.75
CA LEU A 124 5.86 10.31 4.56
C LEU A 124 6.38 11.76 4.70
N MET A 125 5.58 12.66 5.29
CA MET A 125 6.03 14.04 5.59
C MET A 125 7.24 14.05 6.53
N ARG A 126 7.21 13.26 7.62
CA ARG A 126 8.31 13.17 8.59
C ARG A 126 9.59 12.58 7.99
N LYS A 127 9.46 11.69 7.00
CA LYS A 127 10.59 11.18 6.23
C LYS A 127 11.11 12.19 5.19
N GLU A 128 10.37 13.29 4.96
CA GLU A 128 10.63 14.24 3.88
C GLU A 128 10.74 13.57 2.50
N THR A 129 9.87 12.59 2.24
CA THR A 129 9.84 11.93 0.93
C THR A 129 9.60 12.96 -0.18
N ARG A 130 10.24 12.77 -1.33
CA ARG A 130 10.17 13.68 -2.50
C ARG A 130 9.68 13.01 -3.77
N ILE A 131 9.00 11.87 -3.63
CA ILE A 131 8.40 11.18 -4.76
C ILE A 131 7.21 11.98 -5.30
N GLU A 132 7.07 12.01 -6.62
CA GLU A 132 6.04 12.80 -7.31
C GLU A 132 4.63 12.39 -6.86
N SER A 133 4.39 11.08 -6.74
CA SER A 133 3.11 10.51 -6.30
C SER A 133 2.68 11.00 -4.91
N PHE A 134 3.59 11.49 -4.08
CA PHE A 134 3.24 12.00 -2.74
C PHE A 134 2.44 13.30 -2.80
N VAL A 135 2.61 14.10 -3.86
CA VAL A 135 1.76 15.28 -4.06
C VAL A 135 0.30 14.88 -4.24
N ASP A 136 0.01 13.78 -4.95
CA ASP A 136 -1.36 13.29 -5.14
C ASP A 136 -1.99 12.88 -3.81
N ALA A 137 -1.23 12.23 -2.92
CA ALA A 137 -1.70 11.87 -1.58
C ALA A 137 -2.03 13.11 -0.73
N LEU A 138 -1.17 14.13 -0.77
CA LEU A 138 -1.42 15.41 -0.10
C LEU A 138 -2.67 16.10 -0.64
N VAL A 139 -2.82 16.16 -1.97
CA VAL A 139 -3.98 16.76 -2.65
C VAL A 139 -5.27 16.04 -2.28
N ALA A 140 -5.28 14.70 -2.32
CA ALA A 140 -6.45 13.90 -1.95
C ALA A 140 -6.86 14.17 -0.50
N MET A 141 -5.90 14.25 0.42
CA MET A 141 -6.17 14.56 1.82
C MET A 141 -6.69 15.98 2.03
N ILE A 142 -6.12 16.96 1.32
CA ILE A 142 -6.56 18.35 1.36
C ILE A 142 -8.01 18.48 0.90
N ASN A 143 -8.36 17.89 -0.24
CA ASN A 143 -9.74 17.92 -0.75
C ASN A 143 -10.72 17.29 0.24
N TYR A 144 -10.39 16.11 0.77
CA TYR A 144 -11.22 15.43 1.77
C TYR A 144 -11.43 16.28 3.04
N LEU A 145 -10.38 16.93 3.56
CA LEU A 145 -10.48 17.77 4.75
C LEU A 145 -11.23 19.08 4.51
N ASP A 146 -11.07 19.66 3.32
CA ASP A 146 -11.81 20.87 2.92
C ASP A 146 -13.31 20.57 2.81
N GLU A 147 -13.70 19.45 2.20
CA GLU A 147 -15.10 18.99 2.15
C GLU A 147 -15.70 18.81 3.54
N LYS A 148 -14.89 18.40 4.52
CA LYS A 148 -15.27 18.27 5.93
C LYS A 148 -15.23 19.58 6.74
N GLY A 149 -14.75 20.68 6.17
CA GLY A 149 -14.56 21.94 6.90
C GLY A 149 -13.47 21.88 7.99
N ALA A 150 -12.50 20.97 7.86
CA ALA A 150 -11.43 20.76 8.85
C ALA A 150 -10.25 21.75 8.66
N TYR A 151 -10.56 23.05 8.61
CA TYR A 151 -9.66 24.13 8.14
C TYR A 151 -8.24 24.10 8.71
N LYS A 152 -8.09 23.90 10.02
CA LYS A 152 -6.77 23.87 10.68
C LYS A 152 -5.89 22.73 10.14
N LYS A 153 -6.47 21.53 9.97
CA LYS A 153 -5.73 20.37 9.43
C LYS A 153 -5.40 20.61 7.96
N THR A 154 -6.36 21.11 7.18
CA THR A 154 -6.13 21.42 5.76
C THR A 154 -4.97 22.39 5.57
N GLN A 155 -4.92 23.47 6.36
CA GLN A 155 -3.87 24.48 6.23
C GLN A 155 -2.47 23.91 6.46
N SER A 156 -2.33 22.94 7.38
CA SER A 156 -1.07 22.26 7.62
C SER A 156 -0.54 21.54 6.37
N TYR A 157 -1.41 20.80 5.67
CA TYR A 157 -1.03 20.10 4.45
C TYR A 157 -0.79 21.07 3.28
N LYS A 158 -1.60 22.13 3.15
CA LYS A 158 -1.39 23.21 2.15
C LYS A 158 -0.04 23.90 2.35
N ASN A 159 0.34 24.21 3.58
CA ASN A 159 1.63 24.81 3.89
C ASN A 159 2.79 23.88 3.54
N TYR A 160 2.68 22.59 3.87
CA TYR A 160 3.69 21.60 3.49
C TYR A 160 3.86 21.53 1.97
N LEU A 161 2.76 21.45 1.23
CA LEU A 161 2.76 21.44 -0.23
C LEU A 161 3.44 22.71 -0.79
N LYS A 162 3.09 23.89 -0.27
CA LYS A 162 3.69 25.18 -0.65
C LYS A 162 5.20 25.24 -0.41
N TRP A 163 5.69 24.73 0.72
CA TRP A 163 7.10 24.84 1.08
C TRP A 163 7.98 23.78 0.43
N HIS A 164 7.46 22.56 0.25
CA HIS A 164 8.26 21.43 -0.25
C HIS A 164 8.07 21.18 -1.75
N TYR A 165 6.95 21.64 -2.33
CA TYR A 165 6.60 21.44 -3.74
C TYR A 165 6.12 22.74 -4.43
N PRO A 166 6.80 23.89 -4.27
CA PRO A 166 6.29 25.18 -4.75
C PRO A 166 6.03 25.23 -6.26
N GLU A 167 6.81 24.49 -7.05
CA GLU A 167 6.73 24.49 -8.52
C GLU A 167 5.80 23.42 -9.08
N HIS A 168 5.29 22.51 -8.25
CA HIS A 168 4.39 21.47 -8.74
C HIS A 168 3.04 22.09 -9.13
N GLU A 169 2.49 21.68 -10.28
CA GLU A 169 1.25 22.24 -10.84
C GLU A 169 0.09 22.21 -9.83
N MET A 170 -0.09 21.05 -9.18
CA MET A 170 -1.12 20.86 -8.16
C MET A 170 -0.98 21.78 -6.95
N THR A 171 0.23 22.24 -6.61
CA THR A 171 0.44 23.21 -5.54
C THR A 171 -0.23 24.54 -5.88
N ARG A 172 -0.03 25.02 -7.10
CA ARG A 172 -0.63 26.27 -7.57
C ARG A 172 -2.15 26.14 -7.62
N TYR A 173 -2.66 25.02 -8.15
CA TYR A 173 -4.10 24.75 -8.22
C TYR A 173 -4.76 24.75 -6.83
N ILE A 174 -4.19 24.00 -5.88
CA ILE A 174 -4.75 23.90 -4.52
C ILE A 174 -4.72 25.23 -3.77
N LEU A 175 -3.68 26.04 -3.94
CA LEU A 175 -3.61 27.35 -3.30
C LEU A 175 -4.56 28.37 -3.95
N ALA A 176 -4.80 28.28 -5.25
CA ALA A 176 -5.71 29.19 -5.97
C ALA A 176 -7.19 28.92 -5.70
N LYS A 177 -7.59 27.65 -5.47
CA LYS A 177 -9.00 27.24 -5.27
C LYS A 177 -9.69 27.87 -4.05
N HIS A 178 -8.93 28.50 -3.14
CA HIS A 178 -9.42 29.01 -1.86
C HIS A 178 -9.12 30.50 -1.62
N HIS A 179 -8.91 31.25 -2.70
CA HIS A 179 -8.91 32.72 -2.71
C HIS A 179 -10.24 33.27 -3.21
#